data_AF-A0A358STX8-F1
#
_entry.id   AF-A0A358STX8-F1
#
_cell.length_a   1.000
_cell.length_b   1.000
_cell.length_c   1.000
_cell.angle_alpha   90.00
_cell.angle_beta   90.00
_cell.angle_gamma   90.00
#
_symmetry.space_group_name_H-M   'P 1'
#
loop_
_entity.id
_entity.type
_entity.pdbx_description
1 polymer ?
#
loop_
_entity_poly.entity_id
_entity_poly.type
_entity_poly.pdbx_seq_one_letter_code
_entity_poly.pdbx_strand_id
1 'polypeptide(L)'
;MGFYGNAAGNPEAFAERWNGKTWRIQAVPRPSKLTWFFGVSCSSPRACTAVGYQNKGSGDAQPFAEAWNGAKWHVLKVPLPQGAPGGAFKAVSCTSPSACTATGTAFGSSPTLAERWNGKSWRIQPTPNPPRYETSAGEVALDGVSCTSTTACTASGEYSPGGSAAYFAEAWNGKSWSLQTTPVPAGFRSGALLGVSCVPTRCTAVGAYTALGPQVTLAMAR
;
A
#
# COMPACT_ATOMS: atom_id res chain seq x y z
N MET A 1 -5.54 -7.81 9.80
CA MET A 1 -6.71 -7.36 9.01
C MET A 1 -6.73 -8.18 7.75
N GLY A 2 -7.90 -8.53 7.23
CA GLY A 2 -8.02 -9.31 6.01
C GLY A 2 -9.48 -9.46 5.60
N PHE A 3 -9.77 -10.46 4.77
CA PHE A 3 -11.13 -10.83 4.38
C PHE A 3 -11.35 -12.35 4.46
N TYR A 4 -12.60 -12.78 4.65
CA TYR A 4 -13.02 -14.18 4.55
C TYR A 4 -14.34 -14.29 3.77
N GLY A 5 -14.63 -15.44 3.15
CA GLY A 5 -15.92 -15.68 2.50
C GLY A 5 -17.00 -16.04 3.52
N ASN A 6 -18.12 -15.32 3.54
CA ASN A 6 -19.26 -15.68 4.38
C ASN A 6 -20.08 -16.84 3.76
N ALA A 7 -21.10 -17.31 4.47
CA ALA A 7 -21.96 -18.42 4.02
C ALA A 7 -22.68 -18.15 2.68
N ALA A 8 -22.83 -16.88 2.28
CA ALA A 8 -23.40 -16.46 1.00
C ALA A 8 -22.32 -16.25 -0.09
N GLY A 9 -21.06 -16.61 0.17
CA GLY A 9 -19.93 -16.46 -0.75
C GLY A 9 -19.41 -15.03 -0.88
N ASN A 10 -19.91 -14.08 -0.08
CA ASN A 10 -19.45 -12.69 -0.13
C ASN A 10 -18.20 -12.50 0.74
N PRO A 11 -17.16 -11.79 0.26
CA PRO A 11 -15.99 -11.47 1.07
C PRO A 11 -16.35 -10.44 2.15
N GLU A 12 -16.02 -10.76 3.40
CA GLU A 12 -16.21 -9.92 4.57
C GLU A 12 -14.88 -9.53 5.18
N ALA A 13 -14.69 -8.23 5.42
CA ALA A 13 -13.55 -7.74 6.16
C ALA A 13 -13.57 -8.21 7.62
N PHE A 14 -12.38 -8.48 8.15
CA PHE A 14 -12.18 -8.80 9.56
C PHE A 14 -10.87 -8.22 10.10
N ALA A 15 -10.85 -8.08 11.43
CA ALA A 15 -9.69 -7.72 12.22
C ALA A 15 -9.43 -8.82 13.24
N GLU A 16 -8.17 -9.20 13.42
CA GLU A 16 -7.74 -10.03 14.54
C GLU A 16 -6.61 -9.33 15.29
N ARG A 17 -6.62 -9.48 16.61
CA ARG A 17 -5.63 -8.85 17.48
C ARG A 17 -5.08 -9.84 18.49
N TRP A 18 -3.76 -9.88 18.55
CA TRP A 18 -3.02 -10.60 19.58
C TRP A 18 -2.92 -9.75 20.85
N ASN A 19 -3.23 -10.36 22.00
CA ASN A 19 -3.13 -9.70 23.31
C ASN A 19 -1.90 -10.12 24.12
N GLY A 20 -0.92 -10.78 23.50
CA GLY A 20 0.22 -11.40 24.18
C GLY A 20 0.03 -12.89 24.49
N LYS A 21 -1.20 -13.43 24.40
CA LYS A 21 -1.51 -14.83 24.71
C LYS A 21 -2.45 -15.52 23.72
N THR A 22 -3.43 -14.82 23.18
CA THR A 22 -4.46 -15.37 22.29
C THR A 22 -4.83 -14.36 21.21
N TRP A 23 -5.13 -14.85 20.00
CA TRP A 23 -5.77 -14.07 18.95
C TRP A 23 -7.26 -13.91 19.25
N ARG A 24 -7.82 -12.73 18.97
CA ARG A 24 -9.25 -12.45 19.08
C ARG A 24 -9.73 -11.63 17.90
N ILE A 25 -10.88 -12.02 17.36
CA ILE A 25 -11.59 -11.24 16.34
C ILE A 25 -12.05 -9.92 16.96
N GLN A 26 -11.86 -8.83 16.22
CA GLN A 26 -12.41 -7.52 16.55
C GLN A 26 -13.48 -7.13 15.54
N ALA A 27 -14.52 -6.44 16.02
CA ALA A 27 -15.53 -5.86 15.16
C ALA A 27 -14.92 -4.74 14.31
N VAL A 28 -15.19 -4.79 13.00
CA VAL A 28 -14.82 -3.74 12.03
C VAL A 28 -16.09 -3.12 11.47
N PRO A 29 -16.14 -1.78 11.28
CA PRO A 29 -17.18 -1.16 10.48
C PRO A 29 -17.25 -1.78 9.08
N ARG A 30 -18.47 -1.94 8.57
CA ARG A 30 -18.72 -2.49 7.24
C ARG A 30 -19.60 -1.54 6.45
N PRO A 31 -19.05 -0.40 5.96
CA PRO A 31 -19.84 0.57 5.21
C PRO A 31 -20.27 0.05 3.82
N SER A 32 -19.68 -1.05 3.34
CA SER A 32 -20.00 -1.65 2.05
C SER A 32 -20.05 -3.18 2.16
N LYS A 33 -20.69 -3.84 1.18
CA LYS A 33 -20.77 -5.31 1.10
C LYS A 33 -19.44 -5.97 0.73
N LEU A 34 -18.52 -5.23 0.12
CA LEU A 34 -17.22 -5.72 -0.34
C LEU A 34 -16.13 -4.77 0.15
N THR A 35 -15.51 -5.12 1.27
CA THR A 35 -14.38 -4.37 1.85
C THR A 35 -13.21 -5.32 2.01
N TRP A 36 -12.04 -4.91 1.52
CA TRP A 36 -10.81 -5.68 1.54
C TRP A 36 -9.72 -4.85 2.19
N PHE A 37 -8.93 -5.45 3.07
CA PHE A 37 -7.77 -4.83 3.69
C PHE A 37 -6.49 -5.53 3.24
N PHE A 38 -5.50 -4.74 2.83
CA PHE A 38 -4.19 -5.22 2.38
C PHE A 38 -3.07 -4.87 3.36
N GLY A 39 -3.18 -3.72 4.06
CA GLY A 39 -2.15 -3.24 4.97
C GLY A 39 -2.69 -2.87 6.34
N VAL A 40 -1.87 -3.04 7.37
CA VAL A 40 -2.11 -2.49 8.71
C VAL A 40 -0.81 -2.03 9.34
N SER A 41 -0.81 -0.86 9.98
CA SER A 41 0.32 -0.34 10.74
C SER A 41 -0.16 0.15 12.10
N CYS A 42 0.50 -0.28 13.16
CA CYS A 42 0.23 0.16 14.53
C CYS A 42 1.40 0.98 15.05
N SER A 43 1.16 2.24 15.41
CA SER A 43 2.15 3.09 16.10
C SER A 43 2.08 2.95 17.63
N SER A 44 0.97 2.38 18.14
CA SER A 44 0.84 1.97 19.54
C SER A 44 -0.26 0.90 19.67
N PRO A 45 -0.39 0.23 20.83
CA PRO A 45 -1.51 -0.69 21.08
C PRO A 45 -2.91 -0.08 20.94
N ARG A 46 -3.02 1.26 21.00
CA ARG A 46 -4.28 1.99 20.87
C ARG A 46 -4.39 2.83 19.60
N ALA A 47 -3.43 2.68 18.68
CA ALA A 47 -3.40 3.44 17.43
C ALA A 47 -2.89 2.56 16.31
N CYS A 48 -3.82 2.06 15.51
CA CYS A 48 -3.53 1.34 14.28
C CYS A 48 -4.31 1.96 13.12
N THR A 49 -3.77 1.85 11.93
CA THR A 49 -4.43 2.23 10.68
C THR A 49 -4.40 1.03 9.76
N ALA A 50 -5.55 0.71 9.19
CA ALA A 50 -5.72 -0.34 8.20
C ALA A 50 -6.14 0.28 6.88
N VAL A 51 -5.63 -0.24 5.76
CA VAL A 51 -5.90 0.28 4.42
C VAL A 51 -6.20 -0.83 3.43
N GLY A 52 -6.92 -0.47 2.37
CA GLY A 52 -7.33 -1.40 1.33
C GLY A 52 -8.27 -0.72 0.33
N TYR A 53 -9.35 -1.41 -0.04
CA TYR A 53 -10.41 -0.86 -0.88
C TYR A 53 -11.80 -1.30 -0.44
N GLN A 54 -12.81 -0.61 -0.96
CA GLN A 54 -14.22 -0.96 -0.82
C GLN A 54 -14.96 -0.79 -2.16
N ASN A 55 -15.98 -1.61 -2.42
CA ASN A 55 -16.86 -1.40 -3.59
C ASN A 55 -18.21 -0.86 -3.11
N LYS A 56 -18.55 0.37 -3.51
CA LYS A 56 -19.81 1.03 -3.16
C LYS A 56 -20.97 0.77 -4.14
N GLY A 57 -20.83 -0.23 -5.01
CA GLY A 57 -21.89 -0.67 -5.93
C GLY A 57 -21.84 -0.07 -7.34
N SER A 58 -21.03 0.95 -7.61
CA SER A 58 -20.90 1.59 -8.93
C SER A 58 -19.83 0.97 -9.85
N GLY A 59 -19.26 -0.19 -9.49
CA GLY A 59 -18.29 -0.93 -10.30
C GLY A 59 -16.82 -0.74 -9.88
N ASP A 60 -16.42 0.47 -9.48
CA ASP A 60 -15.01 0.75 -9.20
C ASP A 60 -14.64 0.63 -7.72
N ALA A 61 -13.54 -0.09 -7.45
CA ALA A 61 -12.91 -0.13 -6.15
C ALA A 61 -12.48 1.28 -5.71
N GLN A 62 -12.77 1.64 -4.47
CA GLN A 62 -12.44 2.93 -3.88
C GLN A 62 -11.42 2.71 -2.77
N PRO A 63 -10.33 3.51 -2.67
CA PRO A 63 -9.39 3.42 -1.58
C PRO A 63 -10.12 3.55 -0.24
N PHE A 64 -9.69 2.72 0.72
CA PHE A 64 -10.35 2.62 2.00
C PHE A 64 -9.33 2.63 3.13
N ALA A 65 -9.68 3.31 4.22
CA ALA A 65 -8.88 3.34 5.42
C ALA A 65 -9.76 3.32 6.67
N GLU A 66 -9.30 2.63 7.69
CA GLU A 66 -9.88 2.64 9.03
C GLU A 66 -8.80 2.89 10.08
N ALA A 67 -9.20 3.48 11.21
CA ALA A 67 -8.32 3.65 12.36
C ALA A 67 -8.89 3.00 13.62
N TRP A 68 -7.99 2.41 14.38
CA TRP A 68 -8.23 1.83 15.70
C TRP A 68 -7.86 2.84 16.77
N ASN A 69 -8.76 3.06 17.73
CA ASN A 69 -8.56 4.01 18.84
C ASN A 69 -8.28 3.34 20.19
N GLY A 70 -8.00 2.03 20.22
CA GLY A 70 -7.85 1.25 21.45
C GLY A 70 -9.09 0.46 21.86
N ALA A 71 -10.25 0.78 21.30
CA ALA A 71 -11.51 0.11 21.62
C ALA A 71 -12.34 -0.29 20.39
N LYS A 72 -12.37 0.55 19.35
CA LYS A 72 -13.12 0.31 18.12
C LYS A 72 -12.41 0.83 16.88
N TRP A 73 -12.68 0.18 15.76
CA TRP A 73 -12.33 0.66 14.44
C TRP A 73 -13.33 1.73 13.99
N HIS A 74 -12.85 2.73 13.24
CA HIS A 74 -13.69 3.75 12.61
C HIS A 74 -13.21 4.05 11.20
N VAL A 75 -14.16 4.29 10.31
CA VAL A 75 -13.90 4.62 8.91
C VAL A 75 -13.29 6.00 8.79
N LEU A 76 -12.24 6.11 7.98
CA LEU A 76 -11.63 7.39 7.60
C LEU A 76 -12.09 7.80 6.20
N LYS A 77 -12.26 9.10 5.99
CA LYS A 77 -12.51 9.65 4.65
C LYS A 77 -11.21 9.70 3.87
N VAL A 78 -11.18 9.01 2.73
CA VAL A 78 -10.06 8.99 1.79
C VAL A 78 -10.49 9.74 0.51
N PRO A 79 -9.73 10.76 0.06
CA PRO A 79 -9.94 11.39 -1.24
C PRO A 79 -9.56 10.45 -2.41
N LEU A 80 -9.87 10.88 -3.63
CA LEU A 80 -9.35 10.28 -4.86
C LEU A 80 -8.74 11.37 -5.74
N PRO A 81 -7.70 11.07 -6.54
CA PRO A 81 -7.21 11.99 -7.55
C PRO A 81 -8.34 12.42 -8.50
N GLN A 82 -8.28 13.68 -8.95
CA GLN A 82 -9.28 14.20 -9.87
C GLN A 82 -9.29 13.39 -11.17
N GLY A 83 -10.48 12.93 -11.58
CA GLY A 83 -10.65 12.11 -12.78
C GLY A 83 -10.32 10.63 -12.61
N ALA A 84 -9.85 10.18 -11.44
CA ALA A 84 -9.70 8.77 -11.15
C ALA A 84 -11.07 8.14 -10.84
N PRO A 85 -11.52 7.12 -11.58
CA PRO A 85 -12.77 6.42 -11.28
C PRO A 85 -12.69 5.59 -9.99
N GLY A 86 -11.49 5.21 -9.56
CA GLY A 86 -11.27 4.40 -8.36
C GLY A 86 -9.80 4.24 -8.01
N GLY A 87 -9.50 3.29 -7.13
CA GLY A 87 -8.17 2.94 -6.68
C GLY A 87 -8.18 2.01 -5.46
N ALA A 88 -6.99 1.68 -4.97
CA ALA A 88 -6.80 0.87 -3.78
C ALA A 88 -5.49 1.23 -3.08
N PHE A 89 -5.49 1.18 -1.74
CA PHE A 89 -4.24 1.19 -0.97
C PHE A 89 -3.74 -0.23 -0.72
N LYS A 90 -2.47 -0.49 -0.99
CA LYS A 90 -1.82 -1.79 -0.78
C LYS A 90 -1.07 -1.83 0.56
N ALA A 91 -0.43 -0.73 0.96
CA ALA A 91 0.35 -0.65 2.18
C ALA A 91 0.14 0.65 2.96
N VAL A 92 0.46 0.62 4.25
CA VAL A 92 0.45 1.79 5.14
C VAL A 92 1.59 1.69 6.14
N SER A 93 2.22 2.82 6.45
CA SER A 93 3.23 2.96 7.50
C SER A 93 2.90 4.16 8.38
N CYS A 94 2.77 3.94 9.68
CA CYS A 94 2.48 4.97 10.67
C CYS A 94 3.65 5.16 11.63
N THR A 95 4.17 6.39 11.69
CA THR A 95 5.19 6.79 12.69
C THR A 95 4.55 7.33 13.97
N SER A 96 3.29 7.77 13.89
CA SER A 96 2.46 8.16 15.03
C SER A 96 0.97 8.03 14.67
N PRO A 97 0.03 8.17 15.63
CA PRO A 97 -1.41 8.17 15.33
C PRO A 97 -1.86 9.29 14.37
N SER A 98 -1.05 10.34 14.24
CA SER A 98 -1.29 11.51 13.40
C SER A 98 -0.34 11.61 12.21
N ALA A 99 0.45 10.57 11.95
CA ALA A 99 1.42 10.55 10.87
C ALA A 99 1.49 9.15 10.25
N CYS A 100 0.64 8.95 9.24
CA CYS A 100 0.66 7.74 8.42
C CYS A 100 0.82 8.10 6.95
N THR A 101 1.47 7.23 6.21
CA THR A 101 1.56 7.27 4.75
C THR A 101 0.99 5.97 4.21
N ALA A 102 0.05 6.05 3.29
CA ALA A 102 -0.52 4.92 2.58
C ALA A 102 -0.11 4.98 1.11
N THR A 103 0.13 3.83 0.50
CA THR A 103 0.53 3.71 -0.91
C THR A 103 -0.31 2.65 -1.61
N GLY A 104 -0.44 2.78 -2.92
CA GLY A 104 -1.11 1.78 -3.75
C GLY A 104 -1.28 2.28 -5.17
N THR A 105 -2.48 2.11 -5.71
CA THR A 105 -2.83 2.47 -7.08
C THR A 105 -4.06 3.36 -7.16
N ALA A 106 -4.09 4.24 -8.15
CA ALA A 106 -5.29 4.92 -8.61
C ALA A 106 -5.62 4.43 -10.03
N PHE A 107 -6.90 4.25 -10.33
CA PHE A 107 -7.31 3.90 -11.68
C PHE A 107 -7.28 5.16 -12.54
N GLY A 108 -6.81 5.04 -13.79
CA GLY A 108 -6.71 6.17 -14.73
C GLY A 108 -5.27 6.55 -15.08
N SER A 109 -5.04 7.82 -15.40
CA SER A 109 -3.82 8.31 -16.06
C SER A 109 -2.60 8.52 -15.15
N SER A 110 -2.80 8.58 -13.83
CA SER A 110 -1.73 8.66 -12.84
C SER A 110 -1.86 7.48 -11.88
N PRO A 111 -1.27 6.33 -12.24
CA PRO A 111 -1.66 5.08 -11.60
C PRO A 111 -1.01 4.83 -10.25
N THR A 112 0.12 5.48 -9.95
CA THR A 112 0.70 5.43 -8.59
C THR A 112 -0.09 6.33 -7.64
N LEU A 113 -0.32 5.86 -6.42
CA LEU A 113 -1.02 6.63 -5.39
C LEU A 113 -0.22 6.61 -4.08
N ALA A 114 0.02 7.80 -3.53
CA ALA A 114 0.43 7.96 -2.14
C ALA A 114 -0.46 9.01 -1.45
N GLU A 115 -0.85 8.71 -0.22
CA GLU A 115 -1.58 9.65 0.62
C GLU A 115 -1.01 9.73 2.02
N ARG A 116 -1.17 10.90 2.64
CA ARG A 116 -0.68 11.17 3.99
C ARG A 116 -1.79 11.57 4.93
N TRP A 117 -1.83 10.90 6.07
CA TRP A 117 -2.67 11.21 7.21
C TRP A 117 -1.96 12.17 8.16
N ASN A 118 -2.66 13.23 8.57
CA ASN A 118 -2.16 14.25 9.49
C ASN A 118 -2.82 14.22 10.88
N GLY A 119 -3.58 13.17 11.21
CA GLY A 119 -4.38 13.10 12.43
C GLY A 119 -5.84 13.54 12.26
N LYS A 120 -6.18 14.18 11.14
CA LYS A 120 -7.54 14.68 10.88
C LYS A 120 -8.08 14.29 9.51
N SER A 121 -7.27 14.37 8.46
CA SER A 121 -7.68 14.02 7.11
C SER A 121 -6.53 13.43 6.31
N TRP A 122 -6.87 12.55 5.38
CA TRP A 122 -5.97 12.10 4.33
C TRP A 122 -5.81 13.19 3.27
N ARG A 123 -4.61 13.27 2.70
CA ARG A 123 -4.27 14.18 1.61
C ARG A 123 -3.40 13.44 0.60
N ILE A 124 -3.74 13.59 -0.68
CA ILE A 124 -2.96 13.08 -1.79
C ILE A 124 -1.57 13.73 -1.79
N GLN A 125 -0.56 12.90 -1.95
CA GLN A 125 0.81 13.30 -2.22
C GLN A 125 1.14 12.93 -3.66
N PRO A 126 1.47 13.89 -4.53
CA PRO A 126 1.85 13.57 -5.90
C PRO A 126 3.08 12.65 -5.93
N THR A 127 2.96 11.56 -6.69
CA THR A 127 4.01 10.57 -6.93
C THR A 127 4.51 10.70 -8.37
N PRO A 128 5.81 10.54 -8.62
CA PRO A 128 6.32 10.36 -9.96
C PRO A 128 5.96 8.96 -10.49
N ASN A 129 5.19 8.87 -11.58
CA ASN A 129 5.00 7.57 -12.22
C ASN A 129 6.32 7.05 -12.81
N PRO A 130 6.57 5.73 -12.82
CA PRO A 130 7.78 5.16 -13.39
C PRO A 130 7.86 5.40 -14.91
N PRO A 131 9.06 5.43 -15.52
CA PRO A 131 9.20 5.70 -16.96
C PRO A 131 8.46 4.67 -17.82
N ARG A 132 7.79 5.11 -18.88
CA ARG A 132 7.01 4.27 -19.82
C ARG A 132 5.81 3.55 -19.19
N TYR A 133 5.33 4.03 -18.04
CA TYR A 133 4.17 3.45 -17.37
C TYR A 133 2.93 3.42 -18.26
N GLU A 134 2.82 4.36 -19.20
CA GLU A 134 1.71 4.51 -20.15
C GLU A 134 1.56 3.31 -21.09
N THR A 135 2.65 2.57 -21.30
CA THR A 135 2.67 1.35 -22.13
C THR A 135 2.50 0.08 -21.28
N SER A 136 2.15 0.21 -20.01
CA SER A 136 2.05 -0.94 -19.12
C SER A 136 0.78 -1.73 -19.35
N ALA A 137 0.92 -3.03 -19.62
CA ALA A 137 -0.19 -3.96 -19.68
C ALA A 137 -0.45 -4.56 -18.28
N GLY A 138 -0.99 -3.76 -17.36
CA GLY A 138 -1.27 -4.21 -15.99
C GLY A 138 -1.30 -3.09 -14.95
N GLU A 139 -1.32 -3.49 -13.67
CA GLU A 139 -1.31 -2.57 -12.52
C GLU A 139 0.06 -1.87 -12.42
N VAL A 140 0.04 -0.55 -12.25
CA VAL A 140 1.22 0.25 -11.88
C VAL A 140 0.93 0.75 -10.46
N ALA A 141 1.69 0.24 -9.49
CA ALA A 141 1.35 0.40 -8.09
C ALA A 141 2.57 0.59 -7.20
N LEU A 142 2.34 1.19 -6.03
CA LEU A 142 3.26 1.20 -4.91
C LEU A 142 2.78 0.20 -3.85
N ASP A 143 3.30 -1.02 -3.90
CA ASP A 143 2.86 -2.16 -3.08
C ASP A 143 3.35 -2.12 -1.64
N GLY A 144 4.48 -1.46 -1.38
CA GLY A 144 5.09 -1.36 -0.06
C GLY A 144 5.38 0.08 0.33
N VAL A 145 5.31 0.38 1.63
CA VAL A 145 5.81 1.64 2.20
C VAL A 145 6.36 1.45 3.60
N SER A 146 7.48 2.11 3.89
CA SER A 146 8.07 2.20 5.22
C SER A 146 8.52 3.64 5.49
N CYS A 147 8.02 4.21 6.59
CA CYS A 147 8.38 5.54 7.04
C CYS A 147 9.18 5.47 8.35
N THR A 148 10.32 6.14 8.38
CA THR A 148 11.14 6.31 9.60
C THR A 148 10.84 7.63 10.30
N SER A 149 10.26 8.59 9.58
CA SER A 149 9.75 9.85 10.12
C SER A 149 8.61 10.39 9.24
N THR A 150 8.06 11.54 9.63
CA THR A 150 7.09 12.30 8.82
C THR A 150 7.68 12.83 7.49
N THR A 151 9.00 12.90 7.40
CA THR A 151 9.76 13.47 6.28
C THR A 151 10.65 12.44 5.57
N ALA A 152 10.61 11.18 5.98
CA ALA A 152 11.43 10.13 5.41
C ALA A 152 10.59 8.85 5.27
N CYS A 153 10.16 8.58 4.04
CA CYS A 153 9.50 7.34 3.66
C CYS A 153 10.12 6.77 2.40
N THR A 154 10.10 5.46 2.28
CA THR A 154 10.44 4.73 1.05
C THR A 154 9.25 3.89 0.67
N ALA A 155 8.87 3.96 -0.60
CA ALA A 155 7.87 3.10 -1.20
C ALA A 155 8.52 2.19 -2.24
N SER A 156 7.98 0.99 -2.40
CA SER A 156 8.41 0.02 -3.41
C SER A 156 7.19 -0.42 -4.22
N GLY A 157 7.41 -0.80 -5.47
CA GLY A 157 6.30 -1.24 -6.30
C GLY A 157 6.71 -1.90 -7.60
N GLU A 158 5.69 -2.13 -8.42
CA GLU A 158 5.79 -2.78 -9.73
C GLU A 158 5.06 -2.01 -10.83
N TYR A 159 5.52 -2.24 -12.06
CA TYR A 159 4.91 -1.71 -13.29
C TYR A 159 5.33 -2.61 -14.46
N SER A 160 4.64 -2.59 -15.60
CA SER A 160 4.88 -3.55 -16.69
C SER A 160 5.13 -2.91 -18.05
N PRO A 161 6.20 -2.10 -18.22
CA PRO A 161 6.41 -1.31 -19.43
C PRO A 161 6.55 -2.23 -20.66
N GLY A 162 5.76 -1.97 -21.70
CA GLY A 162 5.73 -2.83 -22.90
C GLY A 162 5.33 -4.28 -22.62
N GLY A 163 4.63 -4.53 -21.50
CA GLY A 163 4.15 -5.86 -21.10
C GLY A 163 5.14 -6.70 -20.30
N SER A 164 6.33 -6.19 -19.96
CA SER A 164 7.30 -6.91 -19.13
C SER A 164 7.34 -6.32 -17.72
N ALA A 165 6.97 -7.10 -16.69
CA ALA A 165 6.96 -6.61 -15.31
C ALA A 165 8.35 -6.16 -14.85
N ALA A 166 8.41 -5.00 -14.22
CA ALA A 166 9.60 -4.35 -13.69
C ALA A 166 9.26 -3.77 -12.31
N TYR A 167 10.29 -3.45 -11.54
CA TYR A 167 10.11 -2.86 -10.22
C TYR A 167 10.76 -1.49 -10.12
N PHE A 168 10.29 -0.72 -9.15
CA PHE A 168 10.81 0.60 -8.85
C PHE A 168 10.66 0.91 -7.37
N ALA A 169 11.31 1.99 -6.94
CA ALA A 169 11.17 2.51 -5.60
C ALA A 169 11.09 4.04 -5.67
N GLU A 170 10.40 4.62 -4.70
CA GLU A 170 10.31 6.06 -4.50
C GLU A 170 10.72 6.45 -3.09
N ALA A 171 11.27 7.65 -2.93
CA ALA A 171 11.58 8.22 -1.64
C ALA A 171 10.87 9.57 -1.43
N TRP A 172 10.26 9.71 -0.26
CA TRP A 172 9.69 10.94 0.27
C TRP A 172 10.73 11.67 1.12
N ASN A 173 10.95 12.94 0.83
CA ASN A 173 11.91 13.80 1.54
C ASN A 173 11.27 14.84 2.48
N GLY A 174 9.97 14.73 2.75
CA GLY A 174 9.22 15.74 3.51
C GLY A 174 8.47 16.74 2.65
N LYS A 175 8.76 16.80 1.35
CA LYS A 175 8.13 17.74 0.41
C LYS A 175 7.61 17.07 -0.86
N SER A 176 8.37 16.14 -1.45
CA SER A 176 8.01 15.48 -2.69
C SER A 176 8.51 14.03 -2.72
N TRP A 177 7.79 13.20 -3.46
CA TRP A 177 8.27 11.87 -3.85
C TRP A 177 9.25 11.98 -5.02
N SER A 178 10.20 11.07 -5.08
CA SER A 178 11.21 11.00 -6.14
C SER A 178 11.56 9.54 -6.45
N LEU A 179 11.61 9.19 -7.74
CA LEU A 179 12.08 7.88 -8.19
C LEU A 179 13.51 7.65 -7.71
N GLN A 180 13.78 6.43 -7.26
CA GLN A 180 15.09 5.98 -6.83
C GLN A 180 15.67 5.00 -7.85
N THR A 181 17.00 5.04 -8.00
CA THR A 181 17.71 4.00 -8.73
C THR A 181 17.57 2.67 -7.99
N THR A 182 17.08 1.65 -8.68
CA THR A 182 17.04 0.27 -8.18
C THR A 182 17.99 -0.57 -9.01
N PRO A 183 18.91 -1.34 -8.39
CA PRO A 183 19.78 -2.22 -9.15
C PRO A 183 18.97 -3.34 -9.78
N VAL A 184 19.31 -3.70 -11.02
CA VAL A 184 18.70 -4.81 -11.76
C VAL A 184 19.66 -5.99 -11.74
N PRO A 185 19.28 -7.15 -11.17
CA PRO A 185 20.12 -8.35 -11.17
C PRO A 185 20.52 -8.78 -12.58
N ALA A 186 21.69 -9.41 -12.69
CA ALA A 186 22.13 -10.02 -13.93
C ALA A 186 21.09 -11.05 -14.42
N GLY A 187 20.74 -10.98 -15.71
CA GLY A 187 19.78 -11.88 -16.33
C GLY A 187 18.30 -11.60 -16.00
N PHE A 188 17.98 -10.49 -15.33
CA PHE A 188 16.61 -10.07 -15.04
C PHE A 188 15.74 -10.01 -16.31
N ARG A 189 14.55 -10.62 -16.22
CA ARG A 189 13.52 -10.57 -17.27
C ARG A 189 12.27 -9.87 -16.80
N SER A 190 11.79 -10.24 -15.62
CA SER A 190 10.64 -9.60 -15.01
C SER A 190 10.65 -9.70 -13.50
N GLY A 191 9.97 -8.80 -12.80
CA GLY A 191 9.84 -8.88 -11.34
C GLY A 191 9.16 -7.69 -10.70
N ALA A 192 9.02 -7.76 -9.37
CA ALA A 192 8.27 -6.83 -8.54
C ALA A 192 8.99 -6.60 -7.20
N LEU A 193 8.77 -5.44 -6.58
CA LEU A 193 9.12 -5.20 -5.17
C LEU A 193 7.84 -5.04 -4.34
N LEU A 194 7.54 -6.07 -3.55
CA LEU A 194 6.26 -6.23 -2.86
C LEU A 194 6.28 -5.66 -1.43
N GLY A 195 7.47 -5.39 -0.89
CA GLY A 195 7.60 -4.87 0.47
C GLY A 195 8.90 -4.14 0.69
N VAL A 196 8.88 -3.23 1.66
CA VAL A 196 10.06 -2.47 2.09
C VAL A 196 10.00 -2.26 3.59
N SER A 197 11.17 -2.33 4.24
CA SER A 197 11.35 -2.03 5.66
C SER A 197 12.56 -1.14 5.82
N CYS A 198 12.39 -0.02 6.53
CA CYS A 198 13.44 0.97 6.72
C CYS A 198 13.69 1.25 8.20
N VAL A 199 14.95 1.45 8.52
CA VAL A 199 15.45 2.14 9.71
C VAL A 199 16.08 3.47 9.26
N PRO A 200 16.42 4.41 10.18
CA PRO A 200 17.10 5.63 9.75
C PRO A 200 18.30 5.30 8.85
N THR A 201 18.36 5.94 7.67
CA THR A 201 19.40 5.79 6.64
C THR A 201 19.51 4.47 5.90
N ARG A 202 18.76 3.42 6.28
CA ARG A 202 18.85 2.11 5.62
C ARG A 202 17.49 1.51 5.33
N CYS A 203 17.31 0.96 4.14
CA CYS A 203 16.10 0.28 3.73
C CYS A 203 16.42 -1.08 3.11
N THR A 204 15.61 -2.08 3.41
CA THR A 204 15.59 -3.37 2.72
C THR A 204 14.27 -3.54 2.00
N ALA A 205 14.32 -3.74 0.69
CA ALA A 205 13.16 -4.07 -0.13
C ALA A 205 13.20 -5.53 -0.56
N VAL A 206 12.04 -6.17 -0.61
CA VAL A 206 11.88 -7.59 -0.96
C VAL A 206 10.87 -7.77 -2.08
N GLY A 207 11.04 -8.83 -2.85
CA GLY A 207 10.14 -9.17 -3.94
C GLY A 207 10.55 -10.44 -4.67
N ALA A 208 10.10 -10.57 -5.91
CA ALA A 208 10.37 -11.73 -6.74
C ALA A 208 10.78 -11.30 -8.15
N TYR A 209 11.66 -12.07 -8.77
CA TYR A 209 12.02 -11.87 -10.17
C TYR A 209 12.23 -13.19 -10.90
N THR A 210 12.11 -13.13 -12.23
CA THR A 210 12.50 -14.19 -13.15
C THR A 210 13.82 -13.81 -13.82
N ALA A 211 14.72 -14.79 -13.93
CA ALA A 211 15.95 -14.66 -14.68
C ALA A 211 15.98 -15.66 -15.86
N LEU A 212 17.09 -15.75 -16.59
CA LEU A 212 17.36 -16.91 -17.46
C LEU A 212 17.49 -18.18 -16.59
N GLY A 213 16.35 -18.77 -16.20
CA GLY A 213 16.27 -19.85 -15.22
C GLY A 213 15.01 -19.76 -14.33
N PRO A 214 14.99 -20.43 -13.15
CA PRO A 214 13.84 -20.43 -12.24
C PRO A 214 13.58 -19.05 -11.62
N GLN A 215 12.40 -18.88 -11.00
CA GLN A 215 12.10 -17.71 -10.17
C GLN A 215 13.05 -17.63 -8.96
N VAL A 216 13.50 -16.42 -8.62
CA VAL A 216 14.42 -16.15 -7.52
C VAL A 216 13.85 -15.06 -6.62
N THR A 217 14.01 -15.21 -5.30
CA THR A 217 13.66 -14.17 -4.33
C THR A 217 14.65 -13.00 -4.43
N LEU A 218 14.13 -11.77 -4.46
CA LEU A 218 14.94 -10.55 -4.48
C LEU A 218 14.96 -9.92 -3.08
N ALA A 219 16.15 -9.59 -2.59
CA ALA A 219 16.34 -8.68 -1.47
C ALA A 219 17.35 -7.62 -1.88
N MET A 220 16.99 -6.34 -1.73
CA MET A 220 17.87 -5.21 -2.01
C MET A 220 18.00 -4.37 -0.75
N ALA A 221 19.23 -4.00 -0.40
CA ALA A 221 19.51 -3.11 0.71
C ALA A 221 20.19 -1.84 0.20
N ARG A 222 19.78 -0.69 0.73
CA ARG A 222 20.43 0.60 0.53
C ARG A 222 20.64 1.29 1.86
#